data_AF-A0A0C3MTD5-F1
#
_entry.id   AF-A0A0C3MTD5-F1
#
_cell.length_a   1.000
_cell.length_b   1.000
_cell.length_c   1.000
_cell.angle_alpha   90.00
_cell.angle_beta   90.00
_cell.angle_gamma   90.00
#
_symmetry.space_group_name_H-M   'P 1'
#
loop_
_entity.id
_entity.type
_entity.pdbx_description
1 polymer ?
#
loop_
_entity_poly.entity_id
_entity_poly.type
_entity_poly.pdbx_seq_one_letter_code
_entity_poly.pdbx_strand_id
1 'polypeptide(L)'
;MLPRQFLRWLMNEGCLHPDGTGYEHLLAHPEGRAQIEAFTTSQQREIRAQMVGLMAGPAAEQRFTDGEARLCRGSALHEVRKAEGLSWLLPGRDDFEHAAELIALTLRRAEVWAAVERLADTLERAGTLAHGIRALLPAALPGWPPRGASA
;
A
#
# COMPACT_ATOMS: atom_id res chain seq x y z
N MET A 1 9.64 6.15 6.36
CA MET A 1 8.62 6.75 7.24
C MET A 1 8.34 8.08 6.61
N LEU A 2 7.13 8.30 6.09
CA LEU A 2 6.80 9.56 5.45
C LEU A 2 7.20 10.70 6.39
N PRO A 3 7.88 11.76 5.90
CA PRO A 3 8.31 12.85 6.76
C PRO A 3 7.12 13.32 7.59
N ARG A 4 7.28 13.45 8.91
CA ARG A 4 6.21 13.86 9.84
C ARG A 4 5.47 15.12 9.38
N GLN A 5 6.18 15.98 8.66
CA GLN A 5 5.65 17.19 8.03
C GLN A 5 4.64 16.90 6.93
N PHE A 6 4.87 15.86 6.12
CA PHE A 6 3.98 15.44 5.05
C PHE A 6 2.68 14.82 5.59
N LEU A 7 2.78 13.91 6.56
CA LEU A 7 1.59 13.35 7.22
C LEU A 7 0.78 14.45 7.91
N ARG A 8 1.45 15.37 8.60
CA ARG A 8 0.79 16.53 9.22
C ARG A 8 0.13 17.43 8.18
N TRP A 9 0.76 17.66 7.04
CA TRP A 9 0.17 18.44 5.96
C TRP A 9 -1.05 17.75 5.34
N LEU A 10 -0.95 16.47 4.97
CA LEU A 10 -2.09 15.68 4.49
C LEU A 10 -3.24 15.62 5.50
N MET A 11 -2.95 15.62 6.80
CA MET A 11 -3.96 15.71 7.85
C MET A 11 -4.59 17.10 7.93
N ASN A 12 -3.79 18.16 7.80
CA ASN A 12 -4.27 19.55 7.84
C ASN A 12 -5.16 19.91 6.64
N GLU A 13 -4.82 19.42 5.44
CA GLU A 13 -5.59 19.64 4.21
C GLU A 13 -6.79 18.70 4.09
N GLY A 14 -7.05 17.86 5.09
CA GLY A 14 -8.13 16.87 5.05
C GLY A 14 -7.89 15.75 4.03
N CYS A 15 -6.70 15.60 3.45
CA CYS A 15 -6.41 14.53 2.49
C CYS A 15 -6.52 13.12 3.10
N LEU A 16 -6.38 12.98 4.42
CA LEU A 16 -6.64 11.75 5.16
C LEU A 16 -8.06 11.68 5.75
N HIS A 17 -9.01 12.45 5.20
CA HIS A 17 -10.39 12.47 5.66
C HIS A 17 -11.06 11.10 5.47
N PRO A 18 -11.88 10.62 6.44
CA PRO A 18 -12.44 9.28 6.43
C PRO A 18 -13.37 8.96 5.25
N ASP A 19 -13.84 9.97 4.51
CA ASP A 19 -14.65 9.79 3.29
C ASP A 19 -13.83 9.60 2.01
N GLY A 20 -12.50 9.77 2.06
CA GLY A 20 -11.59 9.58 0.92
C GLY A 20 -11.55 10.74 -0.08
N THR A 21 -12.26 11.85 0.16
CA THR A 21 -12.39 12.95 -0.82
C THR A 21 -11.26 13.98 -0.76
N GLY A 22 -10.50 14.03 0.33
CA GLY A 22 -9.54 15.12 0.54
C GLY A 22 -8.36 15.15 -0.44
N TYR A 23 -8.10 14.07 -1.17
CA TYR A 23 -7.09 14.04 -2.23
C TYR A 23 -7.54 14.82 -3.48
N GLU A 24 -8.83 14.77 -3.83
CA GLU A 24 -9.37 15.50 -4.97
C GLU A 24 -9.32 17.02 -4.70
N HIS A 25 -9.65 17.43 -3.47
CA HIS A 25 -9.54 18.82 -3.04
C HIS A 25 -8.09 19.33 -3.08
N LEU A 26 -7.14 18.52 -2.65
CA LEU A 26 -5.71 18.85 -2.73
C LEU A 26 -5.26 19.11 -4.17
N LEU A 27 -5.64 18.21 -5.08
CA LEU A 27 -5.26 18.25 -6.49
C LEU A 27 -5.95 19.37 -7.27
N ALA A 28 -7.08 19.88 -6.77
CA ALA A 28 -7.73 21.06 -7.35
C ALA A 28 -6.87 22.33 -7.25
N HIS A 29 -5.96 22.42 -6.26
CA HIS A 29 -5.13 23.60 -6.05
C HIS A 29 -3.75 23.49 -6.75
N PRO A 30 -3.26 24.56 -7.42
CA PRO A 30 -1.90 24.61 -7.99
C PRO A 30 -0.80 24.29 -6.99
N GLU A 31 -0.93 24.75 -5.75
CA GLU A 31 0.03 24.52 -4.67
C GLU A 31 0.10 23.05 -4.29
N GLY A 32 -1.04 22.36 -4.21
CA GLY A 32 -1.11 20.93 -3.94
C GLY A 32 -0.44 20.09 -5.03
N ARG A 33 -0.66 20.45 -6.30
CA ARG A 33 -0.01 19.82 -7.46
C ARG A 33 1.50 20.03 -7.44
N ALA A 34 1.97 21.25 -7.23
CA ALA A 34 3.40 21.57 -7.18
C ALA A 34 4.12 20.80 -6.05
N GLN A 35 3.45 20.58 -4.91
CA GLN A 35 4.00 19.78 -3.82
C GLN A 35 4.14 18.30 -4.16
N ILE A 36 3.17 17.72 -4.87
CA ILE A 36 3.25 16.33 -5.34
C ILE A 36 4.36 16.17 -6.38
N GLU A 37 4.47 17.11 -7.32
CA GLU A 37 5.54 17.14 -8.32
C GLU A 37 6.93 17.26 -7.68
N ALA A 38 7.03 17.92 -6.52
CA ALA A 38 8.27 18.05 -5.77
C ALA A 38 8.69 16.78 -5.00
N PHE A 39 7.88 15.71 -4.99
CA PHE A 39 8.27 14.49 -4.29
C PHE A 39 9.49 13.83 -4.90
N THR A 40 10.48 13.57 -4.04
CA THR A 40 11.65 12.78 -4.38
C THR A 40 11.26 11.35 -4.72
N THR A 41 12.09 10.67 -5.53
CA THR A 41 11.95 9.24 -5.82
C THR A 41 11.84 8.38 -4.56
N SER A 42 12.51 8.78 -3.47
CA SER A 42 12.43 8.07 -2.19
C SER A 42 11.05 8.21 -1.53
N GLN A 43 10.48 9.42 -1.49
CA GLN A 43 9.13 9.64 -0.95
C GLN A 43 8.08 8.91 -1.76
N GLN A 44 8.16 8.96 -3.09
CA GLN A 44 7.27 8.21 -3.97
C GLN A 44 7.35 6.69 -3.72
N ARG A 45 8.56 6.16 -3.47
CA ARG A 45 8.74 4.74 -3.12
C ARG A 45 8.12 4.41 -1.77
N GLU A 46 8.21 5.30 -0.79
CA GLU A 46 7.56 5.11 0.50
C GLU A 46 6.03 5.11 0.39
N ILE A 47 5.45 5.98 -0.44
CA ILE A 47 4.01 6.00 -0.72
C ILE A 47 3.60 4.66 -1.35
N ARG A 48 4.31 4.18 -2.38
CA ARG A 48 4.04 2.85 -2.96
C ARG A 48 4.16 1.72 -1.94
N ALA A 49 5.18 1.76 -1.07
CA ALA A 49 5.35 0.75 -0.03
C ALA A 49 4.16 0.74 0.95
N GLN A 50 3.61 1.91 1.29
CA GLN A 50 2.42 2.01 2.12
C GLN A 50 1.17 1.49 1.41
N MET A 51 0.98 1.81 0.12
CA MET A 51 -0.11 1.24 -0.69
C MET A 51 -0.07 -0.28 -0.68
N VAL A 52 1.12 -0.86 -0.93
CA VAL A 52 1.34 -2.31 -0.89
C VAL A 52 1.01 -2.89 0.48
N GLY A 53 1.47 -2.25 1.56
CA GLY A 53 1.20 -2.71 2.93
C GLY A 53 -0.28 -2.68 3.30
N LEU A 54 -1.02 -1.65 2.88
CA LEU A 54 -2.46 -1.54 3.11
C LEU A 54 -3.24 -2.65 2.40
N MET A 55 -2.89 -2.93 1.15
CA MET A 55 -3.61 -3.90 0.32
C MET A 55 -3.17 -5.36 0.58
N ALA A 56 -2.02 -5.60 1.21
CA ALA A 56 -1.47 -6.94 1.40
C ALA A 56 -2.39 -7.89 2.19
N GLY A 57 -3.08 -7.39 3.23
CA GLY A 57 -4.04 -8.17 4.01
C GLY A 57 -5.23 -8.64 3.17
N PRO A 58 -6.02 -7.69 2.59
CA PRO A 58 -7.10 -8.03 1.66
C PRO A 58 -6.68 -8.96 0.52
N ALA A 59 -5.48 -8.78 -0.04
CA ALA A 59 -4.97 -9.63 -1.12
C ALA A 59 -4.69 -11.06 -0.66
N ALA A 60 -4.11 -11.23 0.53
CA ALA A 60 -3.86 -12.53 1.11
C ALA A 60 -5.17 -13.26 1.41
N GLU A 61 -6.17 -12.55 1.95
CA GLU A 61 -7.51 -13.08 2.19
C GLU A 61 -8.20 -13.49 0.88
N GLN A 62 -8.13 -12.64 -0.15
CA GLN A 62 -8.68 -12.96 -1.47
C GLN A 62 -8.07 -14.25 -2.04
N ARG A 63 -6.75 -14.39 -1.95
CA ARG A 63 -6.04 -15.60 -2.41
C ARG A 63 -6.43 -16.84 -1.60
N PHE A 64 -6.56 -16.71 -0.28
CA PHE A 64 -6.90 -17.83 0.60
C PHE A 64 -8.33 -18.34 0.38
N THR A 65 -9.27 -17.43 0.14
CA THR A 65 -10.70 -17.75 -0.01
C THR A 65 -11.13 -18.04 -1.44
N ASP A 66 -10.22 -17.93 -2.41
CA ASP A 66 -10.53 -17.92 -3.85
C ASP A 66 -11.63 -16.89 -4.21
N GLY A 67 -11.65 -15.79 -3.46
CA GLY A 67 -12.76 -14.85 -3.43
C GLY A 67 -12.79 -13.83 -4.58
N GLU A 68 -13.99 -13.35 -4.90
CA GLU A 68 -14.27 -12.27 -5.87
C GLU A 68 -13.80 -10.88 -5.42
N ALA A 69 -13.32 -10.71 -4.19
CA ALA A 69 -12.95 -9.41 -3.62
C ALA A 69 -11.69 -8.82 -4.28
N ARG A 70 -11.86 -8.12 -5.40
CA ARG A 70 -10.76 -7.57 -6.19
C ARG A 70 -10.14 -6.35 -5.51
N LEU A 71 -8.82 -6.29 -5.51
CA LEU A 71 -8.06 -5.05 -5.31
C LEU A 71 -8.32 -4.10 -6.49
N CYS A 72 -9.44 -3.40 -6.47
CA CYS A 72 -9.82 -2.44 -7.49
C CYS A 72 -10.17 -1.08 -6.88
N ARG A 73 -10.13 -0.04 -7.72
CA ARG A 73 -10.62 1.29 -7.37
C ARG A 73 -12.11 1.23 -6.99
N GLY A 74 -12.52 2.09 -6.05
CA GLY A 74 -13.89 2.11 -5.53
C GLY A 74 -14.26 0.88 -4.68
N SER A 75 -13.28 0.08 -4.23
CA SER A 75 -13.52 -1.04 -3.32
C SER A 75 -14.20 -0.58 -2.03
N ALA A 76 -15.08 -1.42 -1.48
CA ALA A 76 -15.70 -1.17 -0.18
C ALA A 76 -14.71 -1.33 0.99
N LEU A 77 -13.55 -1.97 0.75
CA LEU A 77 -12.52 -2.20 1.76
C LEU A 77 -11.80 -0.89 2.09
N HIS A 78 -11.79 -0.54 3.37
CA HIS A 78 -11.23 0.73 3.85
C HIS A 78 -9.73 0.88 3.53
N GLU A 79 -8.99 -0.20 3.67
CA GLU A 79 -7.56 -0.28 3.37
C GLU A 79 -7.28 -0.03 1.88
N VAL A 80 -8.13 -0.58 1.01
CA VAL A 80 -8.02 -0.42 -0.45
C VAL A 80 -8.35 1.02 -0.85
N ARG A 81 -9.40 1.63 -0.27
CA ARG A 81 -9.71 3.06 -0.50
C ARG A 81 -8.59 3.98 -0.05
N LYS A 82 -7.93 3.67 1.07
CA LYS A 82 -6.74 4.42 1.51
C LYS A 82 -5.58 4.28 0.53
N ALA A 83 -5.32 3.07 0.03
CA ALA A 83 -4.29 2.85 -0.97
C ALA A 83 -4.59 3.57 -2.29
N GLU A 84 -5.86 3.60 -2.71
CA GLU A 84 -6.32 4.41 -3.83
C GLU A 84 -6.08 5.90 -3.59
N GLY A 85 -6.45 6.41 -2.41
CA GLY A 85 -6.14 7.79 -1.99
C GLY A 85 -4.66 8.14 -2.12
N LEU A 86 -3.78 7.26 -1.62
CA LEU A 86 -2.33 7.43 -1.73
C LEU A 86 -1.82 7.39 -3.18
N SER A 87 -2.49 6.68 -4.09
CA SER A 87 -2.07 6.63 -5.50
C SER A 87 -2.14 7.99 -6.19
N TRP A 88 -3.06 8.86 -5.77
CA TRP A 88 -3.20 10.22 -6.29
C TRP A 88 -2.00 11.13 -5.99
N LEU A 89 -1.15 10.73 -5.04
CA LEU A 89 0.08 11.41 -4.66
C LEU A 89 1.28 10.97 -5.51
N LEU A 90 1.07 10.05 -6.45
CA LEU A 90 2.11 9.55 -7.33
C LEU A 90 1.92 10.10 -8.74
N PRO A 91 3.01 10.30 -9.51
CA PRO A 91 2.91 10.81 -10.86
C PRO A 91 2.31 9.81 -11.85
N GLY A 92 2.36 8.50 -11.57
CA GLY A 92 1.82 7.46 -12.44
C GLY A 92 0.32 7.29 -12.21
N ARG A 93 -0.45 7.31 -13.31
CA ARG A 93 -1.91 7.10 -13.25
C ARG A 93 -2.28 5.65 -12.93
N ASP A 94 -1.35 4.73 -13.16
CA ASP A 94 -1.46 3.30 -12.99
C ASP A 94 -0.75 2.78 -11.73
N ASP A 95 -0.21 3.66 -10.86
CA ASP A 95 0.52 3.24 -9.66
C ASP A 95 -0.33 2.37 -8.72
N PHE A 96 -1.67 2.56 -8.69
CA PHE A 96 -2.59 1.72 -7.92
C PHE A 96 -2.70 0.32 -8.53
N GLU A 97 -3.03 0.24 -9.82
CA GLU A 97 -3.18 -0.99 -10.57
C GLU A 97 -1.88 -1.80 -10.54
N HIS A 98 -0.74 -1.13 -10.73
CA HIS A 98 0.57 -1.72 -10.63
C HIS A 98 0.82 -2.28 -9.23
N ALA A 99 0.50 -1.54 -8.16
CA ALA A 99 0.66 -2.05 -6.80
C ALA A 99 -0.24 -3.28 -6.53
N ALA A 100 -1.48 -3.27 -7.01
CA ALA A 100 -2.41 -4.40 -6.88
C ALA A 100 -1.90 -5.64 -7.62
N GLU A 101 -1.45 -5.48 -8.87
CA GLU A 101 -0.85 -6.57 -9.66
C GLU A 101 0.44 -7.09 -9.02
N LEU A 102 1.30 -6.19 -8.55
CA LEU A 102 2.55 -6.53 -7.88
C LEU A 102 2.31 -7.42 -6.65
N ILE A 103 1.29 -7.10 -5.84
CA ILE A 103 0.90 -7.92 -4.69
C ILE A 103 0.41 -9.29 -5.15
N ALA A 104 -0.49 -9.32 -6.14
CA ALA A 104 -1.04 -10.58 -6.65
C ALA A 104 0.06 -11.50 -7.19
N LEU A 105 1.00 -10.96 -7.98
CA LEU A 105 2.16 -11.71 -8.48
C LEU A 105 3.08 -12.16 -7.34
N THR A 106 3.29 -11.31 -6.34
CA THR A 106 4.15 -11.63 -5.19
C THR A 106 3.55 -12.76 -4.35
N LEU A 107 2.24 -12.73 -4.07
CA LEU A 107 1.56 -13.78 -3.31
C LEU A 107 1.41 -15.11 -4.07
N ARG A 108 1.48 -15.09 -5.42
CA ARG A 108 1.53 -16.32 -6.23
C ARG A 108 2.83 -17.09 -6.09
N ARG A 109 3.92 -16.44 -5.67
CA ARG A 109 5.22 -17.09 -5.47
C ARG A 109 5.13 -18.07 -4.30
N ALA A 110 5.46 -19.34 -4.55
CA ALA A 110 5.30 -20.41 -3.57
C ALA A 110 6.05 -20.13 -2.26
N GLU A 111 7.27 -19.59 -2.36
CA GLU A 111 8.10 -19.26 -1.20
C GLU A 111 7.53 -18.12 -0.35
N VAL A 112 6.84 -17.16 -0.97
CA VAL A 112 6.18 -16.05 -0.29
C VAL A 112 4.91 -16.56 0.40
N TRP A 113 4.10 -17.33 -0.32
CA TRP A 113 2.88 -17.89 0.25
C TRP A 113 3.16 -18.82 1.43
N ALA A 114 4.18 -19.68 1.32
CA ALA A 114 4.62 -20.51 2.43
C ALA A 114 5.09 -19.69 3.65
N ALA A 115 5.64 -18.48 3.44
CA ALA A 115 5.99 -17.59 4.55
C ALA A 115 4.76 -16.98 5.23
N VAL A 116 3.73 -16.65 4.45
CA VAL A 116 2.43 -16.18 4.96
C VAL A 116 1.76 -17.28 5.79
N GLU A 117 1.71 -18.51 5.27
CA GLU A 117 1.14 -19.67 5.99
C GLU A 117 1.89 -19.92 7.31
N ARG A 118 3.22 -19.96 7.31
CA ARG A 118 4.01 -20.10 8.54
C ARG A 118 3.72 -19.01 9.56
N LEU A 119 3.56 -17.77 9.11
CA LEU A 119 3.23 -16.66 9.99
C LEU A 119 1.81 -16.81 10.57
N ALA A 120 0.84 -17.19 9.74
CA ALA A 120 -0.54 -17.44 10.16
C ALA A 120 -0.62 -18.57 11.19
N ASP A 121 -0.01 -19.73 10.93
CA ASP A 121 0.06 -20.87 11.87
C ASP A 121 0.70 -20.48 13.22
N THR A 122 1.70 -19.61 13.17
CA THR A 122 2.38 -19.13 14.37
C THR A 122 1.48 -18.18 15.17
N LEU A 123 0.76 -17.28 14.48
CA LEU A 123 -0.21 -16.39 15.11
C LEU A 123 -1.40 -17.16 15.69
N GLU A 124 -1.89 -18.19 15.01
CA GLU A 124 -2.98 -19.04 15.49
C GLU A 124 -2.60 -19.74 16.81
N ARG A 125 -1.36 -20.27 16.90
CA ARG A 125 -0.88 -20.95 18.11
C ARG A 125 -0.54 -19.99 19.25
N ALA A 126 0.08 -18.86 18.95
CA ALA A 126 0.62 -17.95 19.96
C ALA A 126 -0.38 -16.85 20.38
N GLY A 127 -1.42 -16.61 19.57
CA GLY A 127 -2.37 -15.50 19.70
C GLY A 127 -1.78 -14.13 19.36
N THR A 128 -0.57 -13.82 19.84
CA THR A 128 0.14 -12.57 19.55
C THR A 128 1.64 -12.81 19.41
N LEU A 129 2.26 -12.14 18.43
CA LEU A 129 3.70 -12.14 18.23
C LEU A 129 4.29 -10.79 18.60
N ALA A 130 4.66 -10.62 19.87
CA ALA A 130 5.34 -9.40 20.35
C ALA A 130 6.83 -9.37 19.98
N HIS A 131 7.46 -10.55 19.82
CA HIS A 131 8.89 -10.71 19.52
C HIS A 131 9.09 -11.76 18.42
N GLY A 132 10.25 -11.74 17.75
CA GLY A 132 10.64 -12.82 16.83
C GLY A 132 10.01 -12.77 15.44
N ILE A 133 9.11 -11.83 15.14
CA ILE A 133 8.51 -11.70 13.80
C ILE A 133 9.55 -11.61 12.68
N ARG A 134 10.70 -10.96 12.93
CA ARG A 134 11.80 -10.86 11.96
C ARG A 134 12.35 -12.22 11.52
N ALA A 135 12.28 -13.25 12.37
CA ALA A 135 12.72 -14.60 12.03
C ALA A 135 11.74 -15.33 11.09
N LEU A 136 10.49 -14.86 11.02
CA LEU A 136 9.43 -15.41 10.16
C LEU A 136 9.35 -14.70 8.81
N LEU A 137 9.90 -13.49 8.70
CA LEU A 137 9.86 -12.67 7.49
C LEU A 137 11.01 -13.01 6.54
N PRO A 138 10.79 -12.95 5.21
CA PRO A 138 11.87 -13.06 4.24
C PRO A 138 12.84 -11.88 4.37
N ALA A 139 14.05 -12.04 3.81
CA ALA A 139 14.99 -10.94 3.70
C ALA A 139 14.36 -9.75 2.96
N ALA A 140 14.62 -8.53 3.45
CA ALA A 140 14.10 -7.33 2.82
C ALA A 140 14.66 -7.19 1.39
N LEU A 141 13.78 -6.97 0.42
CA LEU A 141 14.16 -6.71 -0.96
C LEU A 141 14.55 -5.24 -1.14
N PRO A 142 15.81 -4.93 -1.49
CA PRO A 142 16.24 -3.54 -1.70
C PRO A 142 15.43 -2.88 -2.82
N GLY A 143 14.96 -1.66 -2.58
CA GLY A 143 14.23 -0.88 -3.58
C GLY A 143 12.79 -1.33 -3.84
N TRP A 144 12.28 -2.31 -3.08
CA TRP A 144 10.88 -2.72 -3.16
C TRP A 144 9.95 -1.69 -2.48
N PRO A 145 8.74 -1.44 -3.02
CA PRO A 145 8.25 -1.90 -4.32
C PRO A 145 8.86 -1.09 -5.48
N PRO A 146 9.10 -1.72 -6.65
CA PRO A 146 9.56 -1.04 -7.84
C PRO A 146 8.54 0.01 -8.31
N ARG A 147 8.99 0.92 -9.18
CA ARG A 147 8.08 1.78 -9.94
C ARG A 147 7.42 0.93 -11.03
N GLY A 148 6.15 1.18 -11.32
CA GLY A 148 5.55 0.70 -12.56
C GLY A 148 6.35 1.21 -13.75
N ALA A 149 6.47 0.39 -14.80
CA ALA A 149 7.06 0.86 -16.05
C ALA A 149 6.16 1.96 -16.60
N SER A 150 6.66 3.20 -16.68
CA SER A 150 5.95 4.27 -17.37
C SER A 150 5.80 3.87 -18.83
N ALA A 151 4.57 3.56 -19.25
CA ALA A 151 4.20 3.42 -20.65
C ALA A 151 4.20 4.80 -21.33
#